data_AF-A0A535R898-F1
#
_entry.id   AF-A0A535R898-F1
#
_cell.length_a   1.000
_cell.length_b   1.000
_cell.length_c   1.000
_cell.angle_alpha   90.00
_cell.angle_beta   90.00
_cell.angle_gamma   90.00
#
_symmetry.space_group_name_H-M   'P 1'
#
loop_
_entity.id
_entity.type
_entity.pdbx_description
1 polymer ?
#
loop_
_entity_poly.entity_id
_entity_poly.type
_entity_poly.pdbx_seq_one_letter_code
_entity_poly.pdbx_strand_id
1 'polypeptide(L)'
;MNEVFESLAKRWKNAAERLGAKIEEPKLDEKVAAEILELARVAAHTKERRFAPLASYMAGIAAERLRVSKGADADEVASFIREVREELEHEGPDSS
;
A
#
# COMPACT_ATOMS: atom_id res chain seq x y z
N MET A 1 16.30 -1.84 2.47
CA MET A 1 15.40 -0.76 2.01
C MET A 1 16.21 0.52 1.75
N ASN A 2 15.80 1.33 0.78
CA ASN A 2 16.53 2.50 0.29
C ASN A 2 16.53 3.66 1.33
N GLU A 3 17.68 4.32 1.52
CA GLU A 3 17.90 5.44 2.47
C GLU A 3 16.84 6.56 2.37
N VAL A 4 16.30 6.78 1.18
CA VAL A 4 15.23 7.76 0.93
C VAL A 4 13.98 7.42 1.76
N PHE A 5 13.58 6.16 1.82
CA PHE A 5 12.39 5.73 2.56
C PHE A 5 12.62 5.74 4.07
N GLU A 6 13.83 5.42 4.54
CA GLU A 6 14.18 5.51 5.96
C GLU A 6 14.15 6.97 6.44
N SER A 7 14.69 7.89 5.64
CA SER A 7 14.62 9.33 5.92
C SER A 7 13.17 9.83 5.94
N LEU A 8 12.35 9.37 5.00
CA LEU A 8 10.93 9.71 4.95
C LEU A 8 10.15 9.16 6.16
N ALA A 9 10.41 7.92 6.58
CA ALA A 9 9.78 7.31 7.75
C ALA A 9 10.03 8.11 9.03
N LYS A 10 11.28 8.55 9.23
CA LYS A 10 11.65 9.45 10.34
C LYS A 10 10.91 10.78 10.29
N ARG A 11 10.74 11.37 9.09
CA ARG A 11 9.99 12.62 8.94
C ARG A 11 8.53 12.46 9.35
N TRP A 12 7.89 11.34 9.01
CA TRP A 12 6.52 11.03 9.42
C TRP A 12 6.40 10.91 10.94
N LYS A 13 7.27 10.13 11.57
CA LYS A 13 7.31 10.00 13.03
C LYS A 13 7.48 11.35 13.71
N ASN A 14 8.48 12.12 13.30
CA ASN A 14 8.74 13.45 13.87
C ASN A 14 7.57 14.42 13.66
N ALA A 15 6.86 14.31 12.53
CA ALA A 15 5.68 15.12 12.26
C ALA A 15 4.50 14.74 13.17
N ALA A 16 4.27 13.45 13.39
CA ALA A 16 3.26 12.97 14.33
C ALA A 16 3.57 13.41 15.77
N GLU A 17 4.83 13.34 16.18
CA GLU A 17 5.26 13.78 17.51
C GLU A 17 4.97 15.27 17.75
N ARG A 18 5.18 16.13 16.74
CA ARG A 18 4.80 17.56 16.81
C ARG A 18 3.29 17.78 16.96
N LEU A 19 2.48 16.81 16.56
CA LEU A 19 1.03 16.82 16.73
C LEU A 19 0.57 16.12 18.04
N GLY A 20 1.52 15.72 18.90
CA GLY A 20 1.22 15.03 20.16
C GLY A 20 0.94 13.53 19.99
N ALA A 21 1.14 12.96 18.81
CA ALA A 21 0.95 11.54 18.55
C ALA A 21 2.29 10.81 18.50
N LYS A 22 2.39 9.68 19.21
CA LYS A 22 3.56 8.78 19.11
C LYS A 22 3.20 7.64 18.18
N ILE A 23 3.84 7.60 17.02
CA ILE A 23 3.73 6.49 16.07
C ILE A 23 5.09 5.84 15.88
N GLU A 24 5.09 4.56 15.55
CA GLU A 24 6.29 3.88 15.05
C GLU A 24 6.67 4.42 13.67
N GLU A 25 7.95 4.31 13.33
CA GLU A 25 8.41 4.66 11.99
C GLU A 25 7.72 3.77 10.96
N PRO A 26 7.07 4.34 9.93
CA PRO A 26 6.47 3.54 8.87
C PRO A 26 7.54 2.68 8.19
N LYS A 27 7.26 1.39 8.03
CA LYS A 27 8.13 0.45 7.31
C LYS A 27 7.38 -0.11 6.11
N LEU A 28 8.03 -0.11 4.95
CA LEU A 28 7.45 -0.63 3.72
C LEU A 28 8.27 -1.83 3.22
N ASP A 29 7.82 -3.04 3.54
CA ASP A 29 8.48 -4.26 3.08
C ASP A 29 8.59 -4.32 1.54
N GLU A 30 9.70 -4.85 1.02
CA GLU A 30 9.99 -4.89 -0.41
C GLU A 30 8.96 -5.69 -1.21
N LYS A 31 8.40 -6.78 -0.64
CA LYS A 31 7.36 -7.59 -1.28
C LYS A 31 6.03 -6.83 -1.34
N VAL A 32 5.68 -6.15 -0.26
CA VAL A 32 4.48 -5.30 -0.19
C VAL A 32 4.60 -4.12 -1.16
N ALA A 33 5.77 -3.51 -1.26
CA ALA A 33 6.04 -2.43 -2.21
C ALA A 33 5.83 -2.89 -3.66
N ALA A 34 6.35 -4.07 -4.01
CA ALA A 34 6.19 -4.63 -5.35
C ALA A 34 4.71 -4.78 -5.74
N GLU A 35 3.89 -5.36 -4.86
CA GLU A 35 2.46 -5.54 -5.14
C GLU A 35 1.68 -4.21 -5.18
N ILE A 36 2.06 -3.22 -4.38
CA ILE A 36 1.45 -1.87 -4.45
C ILE A 36 1.76 -1.19 -5.80
N LEU A 37 2.96 -1.37 -6.34
CA LEU A 37 3.36 -0.83 -7.64
C LEU A 37 2.60 -1.53 -8.78
N GLU A 38 2.47 -2.86 -8.72
CA GLU A 38 1.66 -3.61 -9.68
C GLU A 38 0.18 -3.26 -9.61
N LEU A 39 -0.37 -3.05 -8.40
CA LEU A 39 -1.74 -2.57 -8.23
C LEU A 39 -1.91 -1.18 -8.86
N ALA A 40 -0.96 -0.27 -8.64
CA ALA A 40 -0.99 1.05 -9.27
C ALA A 40 -0.97 0.95 -10.80
N ARG A 41 -0.16 0.03 -11.34
CA ARG A 41 -0.10 -0.26 -12.77
C ARG A 41 -1.47 -0.72 -13.26
N VAL A 42 -2.09 -1.74 -12.65
CA VAL A 42 -3.42 -2.24 -13.04
C VAL A 42 -4.46 -1.11 -12.97
N ALA A 43 -4.54 -0.40 -11.85
CA ALA A 43 -5.48 0.70 -11.66
C ALA A 43 -5.31 1.83 -12.69
N ALA A 44 -4.07 2.11 -13.12
CA ALA A 44 -3.79 3.12 -14.13
C ALA A 44 -4.28 2.73 -15.54
N HIS A 45 -4.55 1.46 -15.79
CA HIS A 45 -5.10 0.98 -17.07
C HIS A 45 -6.63 0.86 -17.06
N THR A 46 -7.30 1.17 -15.95
CA THR A 46 -8.77 1.24 -15.87
C THR A 46 -9.31 2.55 -16.46
N LYS A 47 -10.64 2.64 -16.64
CA LYS A 47 -11.33 3.83 -17.17
C LYS A 47 -11.06 5.10 -16.35
N GLU A 48 -10.66 4.97 -15.09
CA GLU A 48 -10.33 6.09 -14.20
C GLU A 48 -8.86 6.10 -13.76
N ARG A 49 -7.94 6.13 -14.73
CA ARG A 49 -6.47 6.18 -14.54
C ARG A 49 -5.96 7.11 -13.43
N ARG A 50 -6.63 8.23 -13.19
CA ARG A 50 -6.31 9.20 -12.12
C ARG A 50 -6.44 8.60 -10.71
N PHE A 51 -7.09 7.46 -10.55
CA PHE A 51 -7.29 6.80 -9.26
C PHE A 51 -6.17 5.87 -8.85
N ALA A 52 -5.18 5.58 -9.71
CA ALA A 52 -4.06 4.71 -9.35
C ALA A 52 -3.36 5.12 -8.03
N PRO A 53 -3.04 6.41 -7.76
CA PRO A 53 -2.46 6.81 -6.48
C PRO A 53 -3.40 6.59 -5.28
N LEU A 54 -4.71 6.74 -5.48
CA LEU A 54 -5.71 6.51 -4.43
C LEU A 54 -5.89 5.02 -4.14
N ALA A 55 -5.83 4.17 -5.16
CA ALA A 55 -5.82 2.72 -5.02
C ALA A 55 -4.59 2.26 -4.21
N SER A 56 -3.40 2.77 -4.52
CA SER A 56 -2.18 2.49 -3.74
C SER A 56 -2.28 2.98 -2.30
N TYR A 57 -2.84 4.17 -2.06
CA TYR A 57 -3.07 4.68 -0.70
C TYR A 57 -4.04 3.78 0.08
N MET A 58 -5.13 3.35 -0.56
CA MET A 58 -6.11 2.44 0.04
C MET A 58 -5.51 1.07 0.35
N ALA A 59 -4.66 0.54 -0.53
CA ALA A 59 -3.92 -0.71 -0.29
C ALA A 59 -3.03 -0.61 0.95
N GLY A 60 -2.34 0.53 1.14
CA GLY A 60 -1.57 0.79 2.36
C GLY A 60 -2.43 0.79 3.63
N ILE A 61 -3.62 1.41 3.59
CA ILE A 61 -4.57 1.37 4.72
C ILE A 61 -5.04 -0.07 5.00
N ALA A 62 -5.39 -0.82 3.96
CA ALA A 62 -5.88 -2.18 4.07
C ALA A 62 -4.80 -3.12 4.64
N ALA A 63 -3.55 -2.96 4.19
CA ALA A 63 -2.39 -3.67 4.72
C ALA A 63 -2.22 -3.44 6.22
N GLU A 64 -2.21 -2.18 6.68
CA GLU A 64 -2.08 -1.88 8.12
C GLU A 64 -3.25 -2.39 8.94
N ARG A 65 -4.48 -2.33 8.41
CA ARG A 65 -5.66 -2.94 9.06
C ARG A 65 -5.51 -4.45 9.21
N LEU A 66 -4.97 -5.14 8.20
CA LEU A 66 -4.72 -6.58 8.27
C LEU A 66 -3.64 -6.91 9.32
N ARG A 67 -2.56 -6.12 9.36
CA ARG A 67 -1.51 -6.25 10.40
C ARG A 67 -2.07 -6.08 11.80
N VAL A 68 -2.88 -5.04 12.04
CA VAL A 68 -3.51 -4.80 13.34
C VAL A 68 -4.49 -5.90 13.72
N SER A 69 -5.23 -6.45 12.74
CA SER A 69 -6.25 -7.47 12.97
C SER A 69 -5.67 -8.81 13.43
N LYS A 70 -4.60 -9.30 12.76
CA LYS A 70 -4.08 -10.66 13.02
C LYS A 70 -2.56 -10.77 13.15
N GLY A 71 -1.84 -9.65 13.22
CA GLY A 71 -0.38 -9.66 13.24
C GLY A 71 0.25 -10.10 11.93
N ALA A 72 -0.43 -9.84 10.80
CA ALA A 72 -0.02 -10.33 9.50
C ALA A 72 1.43 -9.94 9.14
N ASP A 73 2.20 -10.90 8.65
CA ASP A 73 3.56 -10.65 8.21
C ASP A 73 3.61 -10.00 6.80
N ALA A 74 4.80 -9.80 6.26
CA ALA A 74 4.95 -9.19 4.93
C ALA A 74 4.44 -10.07 3.78
N ASP A 75 4.58 -11.39 3.90
CA ASP A 75 4.16 -12.35 2.88
C ASP A 75 2.63 -12.46 2.82
N GLU A 76 1.97 -12.48 3.98
CA GLU A 76 0.52 -12.47 4.08
C GLU A 76 -0.08 -11.16 3.52
N VAL A 77 0.53 -10.01 3.83
CA VAL A 77 0.08 -8.71 3.30
C VAL A 77 0.29 -8.62 1.80
N ALA A 78 1.44 -9.06 1.28
CA ALA A 78 1.69 -9.07 -0.17
C ALA A 78 0.68 -9.98 -0.90
N SER A 79 0.43 -11.18 -0.37
CA SER A 79 -0.56 -12.10 -0.94
C SER A 79 -1.97 -11.51 -0.94
N PHE A 80 -2.35 -10.81 0.12
CA PHE A 80 -3.65 -10.12 0.22
C PHE A 80 -3.80 -9.00 -0.82
N ILE A 81 -2.78 -8.16 -1.01
CA ILE A 81 -2.82 -7.11 -2.03
C ILE A 81 -2.87 -7.72 -3.43
N ARG A 82 -2.10 -8.79 -3.65
CA ARG A 82 -2.07 -9.52 -4.92
C ARG A 82 -3.44 -10.08 -5.29
N GLU A 83 -4.15 -10.71 -4.35
CA GLU A 83 -5.49 -11.25 -4.55
C GLU A 83 -6.45 -10.17 -5.09
N VAL A 84 -6.54 -9.03 -4.42
CA VAL A 84 -7.39 -7.90 -4.85
C VAL A 84 -6.92 -7.30 -6.17
N ARG A 85 -5.60 -7.21 -6.40
CA ARG A 85 -5.04 -6.74 -7.69
C ARG A 85 -5.48 -7.66 -8.83
N GLU A 86 -5.40 -8.96 -8.64
CA GLU A 86 -5.77 -9.95 -9.65
C GLU A 86 -7.27 -9.87 -9.94
N GLU A 87 -8.14 -9.71 -8.93
CA GLU A 87 -9.58 -9.46 -9.14
C GLU A 87 -9.82 -8.23 -10.03
N LEU A 88 -9.17 -7.09 -9.70
CA LEU A 88 -9.29 -5.86 -10.50
C LEU A 88 -8.75 -6.01 -11.93
N GLU A 89 -7.73 -6.83 -12.13
CA GLU A 89 -7.17 -7.12 -13.46
C GLU A 89 -8.12 -7.97 -14.30
N HIS A 90 -8.87 -8.89 -13.66
CA HIS A 90 -9.92 -9.69 -14.32
C HIS A 90 -11.16 -8.85 -14.67
N GLU A 91 -11.47 -7.81 -13.89
CA GLU A 91 -12.54 -6.83 -14.16
C GLU A 91 -12.22 -5.84 -15.29
N GLY A 92 -11.26 -6.16 -16.18
CA GLY A 92 -10.81 -5.30 -17.29
C GLY A 92 -11.91 -4.59 -18.10
N PRO A 93 -11.55 -3.57 -18.90
CA PRO A 93 -12.41 -2.46 -19.36
C PRO A 93 -13.71 -2.81 -20.11
N ASP A 94 -13.89 -4.08 -20.49
CA ASP A 94 -14.98 -4.64 -21.28
C ASP A 94 -16.07 -5.34 -20.46
N SER A 95 -16.02 -5.27 -19.13
CA SER A 95 -17.15 -5.71 -18.27
C SER A 95 -18.19 -4.58 -18.12
N SER A 96 -18.89 -4.25 -19.20
CA SER A 96 -20.14 -3.46 -19.22
C SER A 96 -21.00 -3.85 -20.40
#